data_AF-A0A1M6AAY9-F1
#
_entry.id   AF-A0A1M6AAY9-F1
#
_cell.length_a   1.000
_cell.length_b   1.000
_cell.length_c   1.000
_cell.angle_alpha   90.00
_cell.angle_beta   90.00
_cell.angle_gamma   90.00
#
_symmetry.space_group_name_H-M   'P 1'
#
loop_
_entity.id
_entity.type
_entity.pdbx_description
1 polymer ?
#
loop_
_entity_poly.entity_id
_entity_poly.type
_entity_poly.pdbx_seq_one_letter_code
_entity_poly.pdbx_strand_id
1 'polypeptide(L)'
;MKSAAFLVLTVLVLLSVGRAALGDGAAYLLVGGAMALMAALIAVTFAWLWRSNATPLALGMVLSWSGTAGTLLWWWSAAQWGAAGPIPDHPGLAFGVALHISGAVLHFLVIGRSLKLPQGLAIAIPLLSVALAGLVHTVI
;
A
#
# COMPACT_ATOMS: atom_id res chain seq x y z
N MET A 1 -1.06 9.16 21.16
CA MET A 1 0.31 8.86 20.67
C MET A 1 0.98 7.71 21.41
N LYS A 2 0.96 7.65 22.76
CA LYS A 2 1.50 6.51 23.53
C LYS A 2 0.93 5.15 23.11
N SER A 3 -0.35 5.10 22.71
CA SER A 3 -1.02 3.91 22.18
C SER A 3 -0.48 3.43 20.83
N ALA A 4 -0.06 4.34 19.94
CA ALA A 4 0.44 3.99 18.61
C ALA A 4 1.82 3.33 18.69
N ALA A 5 2.73 3.90 19.49
CA ALA A 5 4.03 3.31 19.73
C ALA A 5 3.90 1.92 20.37
N PHE A 6 3.02 1.78 21.36
CA PHE A 6 2.73 0.49 21.98
C PHE A 6 2.18 -0.53 20.98
N LEU A 7 1.26 -0.13 20.09
CA LEU A 7 0.74 -0.99 19.04
C LEU A 7 1.83 -1.45 18.07
N VAL A 8 2.69 -0.54 17.61
CA VAL A 8 3.83 -0.87 16.74
C VAL A 8 4.75 -1.88 17.41
N LEU A 9 5.13 -1.64 18.68
CA LEU A 9 5.96 -2.56 19.43
C LEU A 9 5.29 -3.94 19.60
N THR A 10 3.99 -3.96 19.86
CA THR A 10 3.23 -5.21 19.99
C THR A 10 3.25 -5.99 18.68
N VAL A 11 3.01 -5.34 17.54
CA VAL A 11 3.05 -5.99 16.23
C VAL A 11 4.46 -6.51 15.93
N LEU A 12 5.51 -5.75 16.24
CA LEU A 12 6.90 -6.19 16.05
C LEU A 12 7.21 -7.45 16.87
N VAL A 13 6.82 -7.48 18.15
CA VAL A 13 7.02 -8.65 19.01
C VAL A 13 6.26 -9.87 18.46
N LEU A 14 5.00 -9.71 18.05
CA LEU A 14 4.20 -10.79 17.48
C LEU A 14 4.82 -11.33 16.18
N LEU A 15 5.35 -10.45 15.32
CA LEU A 15 6.07 -10.85 14.12
C LEU A 15 7.34 -11.62 14.45
N SER A 16 8.14 -11.16 15.42
CA SER A 16 9.35 -11.86 15.87
C SER A 16 9.04 -13.24 16.43
N VAL A 17 8.00 -13.36 17.26
CA VAL A 17 7.54 -14.65 17.81
C VAL A 17 7.02 -15.56 16.70
N GLY A 18 6.22 -15.04 15.77
CA GLY A 18 5.71 -15.79 14.62
C GLY A 18 6.83 -16.34 13.74
N ARG A 19 7.86 -15.52 13.45
CA ARG A 19 9.06 -15.96 12.72
C ARG A 19 9.81 -17.06 13.46
N ALA A 20 10.00 -16.91 14.77
CA ALA A 20 10.67 -17.92 15.59
C ALA A 20 9.90 -19.25 15.66
N ALA A 21 8.56 -19.20 15.66
CA ALA A 21 7.71 -20.37 15.78
C ALA A 21 7.43 -21.08 14.44
N LEU A 22 7.30 -20.34 13.35
CA LEU A 22 6.84 -20.85 12.04
C LEU A 22 7.95 -20.88 10.98
N GLY A 23 9.08 -20.22 11.23
CA GLY A 23 10.12 -19.96 10.25
C GLY A 23 9.80 -18.75 9.36
N ASP A 24 10.84 -18.17 8.76
CA ASP A 24 10.74 -16.91 8.01
C ASP A 24 9.79 -17.00 6.81
N GLY A 25 9.87 -18.09 6.02
CA GLY A 25 9.04 -18.26 4.82
C GLY A 25 7.53 -18.25 5.13
N ALA A 26 7.10 -19.09 6.07
CA ALA A 26 5.69 -19.18 6.46
C ALA A 26 5.19 -17.89 7.13
N ALA A 27 6.02 -17.26 7.98
CA ALA A 27 5.68 -16.01 8.63
C ALA A 27 5.46 -14.87 7.62
N TYR A 28 6.36 -14.68 6.66
CA TYR A 28 6.20 -13.64 5.64
C TYR A 28 5.03 -13.90 4.70
N LEU A 29 4.78 -15.16 4.34
CA LEU A 29 3.63 -15.52 3.51
C LEU A 29 2.30 -15.20 4.20
N LEU A 30 2.19 -15.51 5.49
CA LEU A 30 1.00 -15.19 6.29
C LEU A 30 0.80 -13.67 6.43
N VAL A 31 1.88 -12.94 6.71
CA VAL A 31 1.84 -11.48 6.84
C VAL A 31 1.49 -10.81 5.51
N GLY A 32 2.04 -11.28 4.39
CA GLY A 32 1.70 -10.78 3.06
C GLY A 32 0.21 -10.93 2.75
N GLY A 33 -0.37 -12.10 3.04
CA GLY A 33 -1.80 -12.33 2.90
C GLY A 33 -2.65 -11.45 3.82
N ALA A 34 -2.25 -11.32 5.09
CA ALA A 34 -2.93 -10.45 6.04
C ALA A 34 -2.90 -8.98 5.58
N MET A 35 -1.76 -8.49 5.09
CA MET A 35 -1.64 -7.13 4.54
C MET A 35 -2.53 -6.92 3.31
N ALA A 36 -2.58 -7.91 2.41
CA ALA A 36 -3.42 -7.85 1.22
C ALA A 36 -4.91 -7.75 1.57
N LEU A 37 -5.37 -8.58 2.52
CA LEU A 37 -6.76 -8.57 3.00
C LEU A 37 -7.10 -7.29 3.77
N MET A 38 -6.20 -6.83 4.65
CA MET A 38 -6.39 -5.56 5.36
C MET A 38 -6.48 -4.38 4.39
N ALA A 39 -5.62 -4.34 3.36
CA ALA A 39 -5.69 -3.30 2.33
C ALA A 39 -7.05 -3.32 1.61
N ALA A 40 -7.57 -4.50 1.28
CA ALA A 40 -8.90 -4.63 0.66
C ALA A 40 -10.01 -4.13 1.58
N LEU A 41 -9.99 -4.51 2.87
CA LEU A 41 -10.97 -4.07 3.86
C LEU A 41 -10.92 -2.55 4.09
N ILE A 42 -9.72 -1.98 4.13
CA ILE A 42 -9.53 -0.53 4.21
C ILE A 42 -10.15 0.15 2.98
N ALA A 43 -9.85 -0.34 1.78
CA ALA A 43 -10.42 0.19 0.54
C ALA A 43 -11.96 0.15 0.54
N VAL A 44 -12.57 -0.96 0.96
CA VAL A 44 -14.02 -1.10 1.10
C VAL A 44 -14.59 -0.12 2.11
N THR A 45 -13.94 0.04 3.27
CA THR A 45 -14.37 0.97 4.32
C THR A 45 -14.35 2.41 3.82
N PHE A 46 -13.28 2.81 3.12
CA PHE A 46 -13.21 4.14 2.51
C PHE A 46 -14.17 4.30 1.34
N ALA A 47 -14.52 3.24 0.62
CA ALA A 47 -15.49 3.30 -0.48
C ALA A 47 -16.89 3.56 0.07
N TRP A 48 -17.24 2.91 1.19
CA TRP A 48 -18.45 3.21 1.94
C TRP A 48 -18.46 4.67 2.44
N LEU A 49 -17.38 5.14 3.08
CA LEU A 49 -17.27 6.53 3.54
C LEU A 49 -17.36 7.55 2.40
N TRP A 50 -16.76 7.23 1.25
CA TRP A 50 -16.84 8.06 0.04
C TRP A 50 -18.26 8.08 -0.52
N ARG A 51 -18.96 6.94 -0.55
CA ARG A 51 -20.37 6.91 -0.96
C ARG A 51 -21.25 7.74 -0.03
N SER A 52 -20.95 7.77 1.27
CA SER A 52 -21.73 8.55 2.25
C SER A 52 -21.44 10.06 2.22
N ASN A 53 -20.19 10.48 2.03
CA ASN A 53 -19.78 11.88 2.20
C ASN A 53 -19.10 12.53 0.99
N ALA A 54 -18.83 11.76 -0.07
CA ALA A 54 -18.20 12.19 -1.32
C ALA A 54 -16.91 13.02 -1.18
N THR A 55 -16.11 12.77 -0.14
CA THR A 55 -14.90 13.58 0.10
C THR A 55 -13.75 13.15 -0.83
N PRO A 56 -12.96 14.12 -1.37
CA PRO A 56 -11.77 13.81 -2.16
C PRO A 56 -10.74 12.98 -1.40
N LEU A 57 -10.66 13.16 -0.08
CA LEU A 57 -9.78 12.39 0.79
C LEU A 57 -10.18 10.92 0.83
N ALA A 58 -11.47 10.63 1.03
CA ALA A 58 -11.96 9.26 1.04
C ALA A 58 -11.72 8.59 -0.34
N LEU A 59 -11.96 9.31 -1.44
CA LEU A 59 -11.67 8.77 -2.78
C LEU A 59 -10.18 8.46 -2.98
N GLY A 60 -9.27 9.35 -2.54
CA GLY A 60 -7.83 9.09 -2.57
C GLY A 60 -7.44 7.84 -1.77
N MET A 61 -8.07 7.62 -0.61
CA MET A 61 -7.89 6.40 0.18
C MET A 61 -8.44 5.15 -0.52
N VAL A 62 -9.62 5.22 -1.15
CA VAL A 62 -10.16 4.10 -1.93
C VAL A 62 -9.16 3.67 -2.99
N LEU A 63 -8.72 4.58 -3.86
CA LEU A 63 -7.85 4.24 -4.99
C LEU A 63 -6.50 3.71 -4.51
N SER A 64 -5.90 4.36 -3.49
CA SER A 64 -4.60 3.95 -2.97
C SER A 64 -4.63 2.54 -2.37
N TRP A 65 -5.61 2.25 -1.53
CA TRP A 65 -5.74 0.95 -0.87
C TRP A 65 -6.27 -0.14 -1.79
N SER A 66 -7.13 0.17 -2.76
CA SER A 66 -7.52 -0.78 -3.81
C SER A 66 -6.32 -1.18 -4.67
N GLY A 67 -5.49 -0.22 -5.05
CA GLY A 67 -4.23 -0.48 -5.76
C GLY A 67 -3.28 -1.36 -4.95
N THR A 68 -3.04 -1.00 -3.69
CA THR A 68 -2.22 -1.81 -2.76
C THR A 68 -2.77 -3.22 -2.59
N ALA A 69 -4.08 -3.37 -2.40
CA ALA A 69 -4.72 -4.68 -2.26
C ALA A 69 -4.51 -5.54 -3.51
N GLY A 70 -4.77 -4.98 -4.71
CA GLY A 70 -4.60 -5.69 -5.97
C GLY A 70 -3.15 -6.15 -6.19
N THR A 71 -2.19 -5.26 -5.93
CA THR A 71 -0.76 -5.61 -6.03
C THR A 71 -0.39 -6.68 -5.00
N LEU A 72 -0.68 -6.49 -3.72
CA LEU A 72 -0.31 -7.46 -2.68
C LEU A 72 -1.00 -8.82 -2.87
N LEU A 73 -2.27 -8.84 -3.28
CA LEU A 73 -2.99 -10.09 -3.57
C LEU A 73 -2.34 -10.86 -4.71
N TRP A 74 -1.84 -10.17 -5.74
CA TRP A 74 -1.12 -10.81 -6.84
C TRP A 74 0.21 -11.42 -6.38
N TRP A 75 1.02 -10.67 -5.64
CA TRP A 75 2.29 -11.18 -5.11
C TRP A 75 2.07 -12.35 -4.14
N TRP A 76 1.07 -12.22 -3.26
CA TRP A 76 0.73 -13.26 -2.29
C TRP A 76 0.20 -14.52 -2.97
N SER A 77 -0.71 -14.41 -3.95
CA SER A 77 -1.25 -15.57 -4.66
C SER A 77 -0.17 -16.34 -5.43
N ALA A 78 0.75 -15.64 -6.08
CA ALA A 78 1.88 -16.26 -6.75
C ALA A 78 2.81 -16.99 -5.76
N ALA A 79 3.08 -16.40 -4.60
CA ALA A 79 3.88 -17.02 -3.55
C ALA A 79 3.22 -18.30 -3.00
N GLN A 80 1.89 -18.33 -2.88
CA GLN A 80 1.13 -19.53 -2.50
C GLN A 80 1.28 -20.67 -3.51
N TRP A 81 1.53 -20.37 -4.78
CA TRP A 81 1.73 -21.36 -5.85
C TRP A 81 3.19 -21.76 -6.05
N GLY A 82 4.08 -21.38 -5.13
CA GLY A 82 5.47 -21.79 -5.15
C GLY A 82 6.28 -21.14 -6.27
N ALA A 83 5.85 -19.98 -6.78
CA ALA A 83 6.62 -19.23 -7.76
C ALA A 83 7.98 -18.82 -7.14
N ALA A 84 9.05 -19.50 -7.56
CA ALA A 84 10.41 -19.30 -7.06
C ALA A 84 11.22 -18.26 -7.87
N GLY A 85 10.56 -17.44 -8.69
CA GLY A 85 11.20 -16.52 -9.63
C GLY A 85 10.40 -15.24 -9.87
N PRO A 86 10.83 -14.37 -10.81
CA PRO A 86 10.11 -13.15 -11.16
C PRO A 86 8.67 -13.52 -11.55
N ILE A 87 7.70 -12.92 -10.85
CA ILE A 87 6.29 -13.16 -11.15
C ILE A 87 6.00 -12.56 -12.54
N PRO A 88 5.33 -13.30 -13.45
CA PRO A 88 5.05 -12.80 -14.79
C PRO A 88 4.34 -11.45 -14.75
N ASP A 89 4.82 -10.54 -15.61
CA ASP A 89 4.17 -9.27 -15.86
C ASP A 89 2.72 -9.51 -16.27
N HIS A 90 1.80 -9.02 -15.45
CA HIS A 90 0.37 -9.09 -15.72
C HIS A 90 -0.18 -7.68 -15.84
N PRO A 91 -1.00 -7.35 -16.86
CA PRO A 91 -1.55 -6.00 -17.03
C PRO A 91 -2.36 -5.53 -15.80
N GLY A 92 -2.92 -6.46 -15.03
CA GLY A 92 -3.58 -6.16 -13.76
C GLY A 92 -2.65 -5.59 -12.67
N LEU A 93 -1.35 -5.92 -12.68
CA LEU A 93 -0.38 -5.29 -11.79
C LEU A 93 -0.18 -3.82 -12.14
N ALA A 94 0.00 -3.50 -13.42
CA ALA A 94 0.12 -2.13 -13.89
C ALA A 94 -1.12 -1.30 -13.53
N PHE A 95 -2.31 -1.90 -13.65
CA PHE A 95 -3.55 -1.27 -13.20
C PHE A 95 -3.58 -1.02 -11.68
N GLY A 96 -3.20 -2.00 -10.85
CA GLY A 96 -3.11 -1.83 -9.40
C GLY A 96 -2.14 -0.72 -9.00
N VAL A 97 -0.97 -0.68 -9.64
CA VAL A 97 0.03 0.38 -9.43
C VAL A 97 -0.52 1.75 -9.86
N ALA A 98 -1.20 1.83 -11.00
CA ALA A 98 -1.81 3.07 -11.48
C ALA A 98 -2.89 3.60 -10.51
N LEU A 99 -3.72 2.72 -9.96
CA LEU A 99 -4.69 3.08 -8.91
C LEU A 99 -3.97 3.59 -7.66
N HIS A 100 -2.91 2.90 -7.23
CA HIS A 100 -2.16 3.27 -6.04
C HIS A 100 -1.57 4.68 -6.14
N ILE A 101 -0.86 4.94 -7.24
CA ILE A 101 -0.23 6.24 -7.53
C ILE A 101 -1.30 7.33 -7.65
N SER A 102 -2.39 7.06 -8.35
CA SER A 102 -3.49 8.01 -8.51
C SER A 102 -4.13 8.38 -7.16
N GLY A 103 -4.34 7.39 -6.30
CA GLY A 103 -4.83 7.61 -4.93
C GLY A 103 -3.86 8.42 -4.08
N ALA A 104 -2.55 8.15 -4.17
CA ALA A 104 -1.51 8.92 -3.49
C ALA A 104 -1.52 10.39 -3.95
N VAL A 105 -1.58 10.65 -5.27
CA VAL A 105 -1.67 12.02 -5.81
C VAL A 105 -2.89 12.76 -5.25
N LEU A 106 -4.08 12.14 -5.24
CA LEU A 106 -5.28 12.75 -4.67
C LEU A 106 -5.11 13.05 -3.16
N HIS A 107 -4.49 12.13 -2.42
CA HIS A 107 -4.22 12.31 -1.00
C HIS A 107 -3.29 13.53 -0.77
N PHE A 108 -2.19 13.62 -1.52
CA PHE A 108 -1.26 14.74 -1.42
C PHE A 108 -1.86 16.06 -1.89
N LEU A 109 -2.79 16.06 -2.85
CA LEU A 109 -3.55 17.25 -3.22
C LEU A 109 -4.41 17.77 -2.06
N VAL A 110 -5.03 16.88 -1.28
CA VAL A 110 -5.79 17.26 -0.08
C VAL A 110 -4.86 17.80 1.01
N ILE A 111 -3.77 17.10 1.31
CA ILE A 111 -2.76 17.57 2.29
C ILE A 111 -2.18 18.93 1.87
N GLY A 112 -1.82 19.08 0.60
CA GLY A 112 -1.28 20.31 0.04
C GLY A 112 -2.22 21.49 0.24
N ARG A 113 -3.53 21.29 0.06
CA ARG A 113 -4.54 22.32 0.37
C ARG A 113 -4.56 22.67 1.85
N SER A 114 -4.52 21.69 2.75
CA SER A 114 -4.48 21.91 4.20
C SER A 114 -3.22 22.67 4.64
N LEU A 115 -2.09 22.42 3.97
CA LEU A 115 -0.80 23.05 4.23
C LEU A 115 -0.55 24.33 3.41
N LYS A 116 -1.51 24.75 2.57
CA LYS A 116 -1.38 25.89 1.65
C LYS A 116 -0.18 25.78 0.67
N LEU A 117 0.16 24.57 0.27
CA LEU A 117 1.21 24.31 -0.73
C LEU A 117 0.70 24.62 -2.15
N PRO A 118 1.58 25.09 -3.06
CA PRO A 118 1.24 25.19 -4.47
C PRO A 118 0.82 23.83 -5.04
N GLN A 119 -0.24 23.81 -5.87
CA GLN A 119 -0.79 22.57 -6.43
C GLN A 119 0.27 21.73 -7.18
N GLY A 120 1.17 22.39 -7.90
CA GLY A 120 2.27 21.73 -8.59
C GLY A 120 3.18 20.95 -7.64
N LEU A 121 3.47 21.49 -6.46
CA LEU A 121 4.33 20.83 -5.47
C LEU A 121 3.63 19.60 -4.85
N ALA A 122 2.33 19.72 -4.55
CA ALA A 122 1.54 18.61 -4.02
C ALA A 122 1.46 17.41 -4.99
N ILE A 123 1.45 17.67 -6.30
CA ILE A 123 1.52 16.62 -7.34
C ILE A 123 2.96 16.11 -7.52
N ALA A 124 3.94 17.01 -7.47
CA ALA A 124 5.34 16.66 -7.70
C ALA A 124 5.86 15.67 -6.65
N ILE A 125 5.50 15.80 -5.37
CA ILE A 125 6.00 14.93 -4.29
C ILE A 125 5.82 13.42 -4.61
N PRO A 126 4.60 12.90 -4.86
CA PRO A 126 4.43 11.49 -5.18
C PRO A 126 5.11 11.10 -6.50
N LEU A 127 5.13 11.95 -7.53
CA LEU A 127 5.79 11.63 -8.80
C LEU A 127 7.32 11.58 -8.68
N LEU A 128 7.92 12.48 -7.91
CA LEU A 128 9.34 12.49 -7.61
C LEU A 128 9.75 11.25 -6.81
N SER A 129 8.86 10.70 -5.96
CA SER A 129 9.11 9.45 -5.27
C SER A 129 9.25 8.25 -6.24
N VAL A 130 8.46 8.23 -7.31
CA VAL A 130 8.57 7.24 -8.38
C VAL A 130 9.87 7.42 -9.15
N ALA A 131 10.20 8.65 -9.51
CA ALA A 131 11.47 8.96 -10.20
C ALA A 131 12.69 8.56 -9.36
N LEU A 132 12.68 8.85 -8.06
CA LEU A 132 13.73 8.48 -7.12
C LEU A 132 13.85 6.95 -7.00
N ALA A 133 12.73 6.23 -6.89
CA ALA A 133 12.74 4.77 -6.87
C ALA A 133 13.35 4.20 -8.16
N GLY A 134 13.02 4.78 -9.32
CA GLY A 134 13.62 4.41 -10.60
C GLY A 134 15.14 4.63 -10.64
N LEU A 135 15.62 5.76 -10.12
CA LEU A 135 17.06 6.05 -10.03
C LEU A 135 17.79 5.02 -9.14
N VAL A 136 17.23 4.68 -7.98
CA VAL A 136 17.82 3.65 -7.09
C VAL A 136 17.92 2.31 -7.80
N HIS A 137 16.89 1.91 -8.56
CA HIS A 137 16.92 0.66 -9.32
C HIS A 137 18.03 0.61 -10.38
N THR A 138 18.36 1.73 -11.02
CA THR A 138 19.43 1.78 -12.04
C THR A 138 20.86 1.75 -11.46
N VAL A 139 21.01 1.92 -10.14
CA VAL A 139 22.32 2.02 -9.46
C VAL A 139 22.71 0.73 -8.74
N ILE A 140 21.77 -0.19 -8.52
CA ILE A 140 21.96 -1.51 -7.88
C ILE A 140 22.02 -2.59 -8.96
#